data_AF-A0A0F6SEC6-F1
#
_entry.id   AF-A0A0F6SEC6-F1
#
_cell.length_a   1.000
_cell.length_b   1.000
_cell.length_c   1.000
_cell.angle_alpha   90.00
_cell.angle_beta   90.00
_cell.angle_gamma   90.00
#
_symmetry.space_group_name_H-M   'P 1'
#
loop_
_entity.id
_entity.type
_entity.pdbx_description
1 polymer ?
#
loop_
_entity_poly.entity_id
_entity_poly.type
_entity_poly.pdbx_seq_one_letter_code
_entity_poly.pdbx_strand_id
1 'polypeptide(L)'
;MVLVACGSSGTPADGGATQDAPSSRVDASASDAGASGETIPVIVAAGSNHARWVSIDGGGTWCSVRDEAPGTTDYDNPNLLRNITYTNGRFVTGSANAIFASENGYEWSETTRSGQWIAQIEFGNGWWVATGGFGMAMRSRDLTTWEDVSAELPGNEASRTLAFGAGTFVTARDGVGWWSSADGRGWTQLDASGGTEVVFDGARFVARPGYDRGHGVRLRGGWPDRIERAEDRDGAAFTTVAMLDESPTRFAFGVAPAADYERERLPAALADCLGL
;
A
#
# COMPACT_ATOMS: atom_id res chain seq x y z
N MET A 1 -2.84 -6.24 -56.31
CA MET A 1 -3.85 -6.63 -55.30
C MET A 1 -3.10 -6.75 -53.99
N VAL A 2 -3.07 -5.66 -53.21
CA VAL A 2 -2.29 -5.55 -51.96
C VAL A 2 -3.30 -5.52 -50.83
N LEU A 3 -3.22 -6.52 -49.93
CA LEU A 3 -4.00 -6.57 -48.69
C LEU A 3 -3.41 -5.57 -47.68
N VAL A 4 -4.23 -4.64 -47.23
CA VAL A 4 -3.95 -3.78 -46.07
C VAL A 4 -4.59 -4.43 -44.86
N ALA A 5 -3.79 -4.77 -43.86
CA ALA A 5 -4.26 -5.25 -42.56
C ALA A 5 -4.59 -4.04 -41.65
N CYS A 6 -5.81 -4.00 -41.13
CA CYS A 6 -6.20 -3.08 -40.05
C CYS A 6 -5.63 -3.60 -38.72
N GLY A 7 -4.74 -2.83 -38.09
CA GLY A 7 -4.35 -3.04 -36.70
C GLY A 7 -5.42 -2.46 -35.76
N SER A 8 -5.98 -3.31 -34.90
CA SER A 8 -6.82 -2.89 -33.78
C SER A 8 -5.95 -2.27 -32.69
N SER A 9 -6.14 -0.98 -32.43
CA SER A 9 -5.60 -0.27 -31.28
C SER A 9 -6.25 -0.79 -30.00
N GLY A 10 -5.51 -1.59 -29.22
CA GLY A 10 -5.87 -1.92 -27.85
C GLY A 10 -5.63 -0.72 -26.94
N THR A 11 -6.71 -0.22 -26.35
CA THR A 11 -6.68 0.69 -25.20
C THR A 11 -6.11 -0.05 -23.98
N PRO A 12 -5.15 0.51 -23.23
CA PRO A 12 -4.75 -0.03 -21.94
C PRO A 12 -5.92 0.06 -20.95
N ALA A 13 -6.17 -1.02 -20.23
CA ALA A 13 -7.25 -1.14 -19.25
C ALA A 13 -7.06 -0.12 -18.10
N ASP A 14 -8.14 0.61 -17.81
CA ASP A 14 -8.26 1.49 -16.66
C ASP A 14 -8.10 0.70 -15.35
N GLY A 15 -7.08 1.02 -14.56
CA GLY A 15 -6.79 0.43 -13.25
C GLY A 15 -7.71 0.89 -12.12
N GLY A 16 -9.00 1.01 -12.39
CA GLY A 16 -10.04 1.35 -11.40
C GLY A 16 -11.06 0.22 -11.28
N ALA A 17 -10.73 -0.84 -10.56
CA ALA A 17 -11.70 -1.89 -10.26
C ALA A 17 -12.35 -1.63 -8.90
N THR A 18 -13.55 -1.06 -8.93
CA THR A 18 -14.59 -1.37 -7.94
C THR A 18 -15.81 -1.88 -8.69
N GLN A 19 -16.17 -3.15 -8.48
CA GLN A 19 -17.56 -3.60 -8.45
C GLN A 19 -17.65 -4.97 -7.79
N ASP A 20 -18.56 -5.07 -6.83
CA ASP A 20 -19.07 -6.32 -6.29
C ASP A 20 -19.71 -7.15 -7.42
N ALA A 21 -19.28 -8.41 -7.52
CA ALA A 21 -20.06 -9.46 -8.17
C ALA A 21 -19.93 -10.74 -7.31
N PRO A 22 -21.03 -11.49 -7.09
CA PRO A 22 -21.03 -12.62 -6.18
C PRO A 22 -20.32 -13.79 -6.87
N SER A 23 -19.26 -14.33 -6.29
CA SER A 23 -18.70 -15.59 -6.75
C SER A 23 -18.87 -16.67 -5.68
N SER A 24 -19.77 -17.58 -6.04
CA SER A 24 -19.99 -18.90 -5.46
C SER A 24 -18.68 -19.59 -5.09
N ARG A 25 -18.70 -20.27 -3.93
CA ARG A 25 -17.72 -21.25 -3.48
C ARG A 25 -17.12 -22.02 -4.66
N VAL A 26 -15.82 -21.87 -4.84
CA VAL A 26 -15.00 -22.92 -5.45
C VAL A 26 -14.20 -23.48 -4.29
N ASP A 27 -14.69 -24.60 -3.76
CA ASP A 27 -13.93 -25.39 -2.81
C ASP A 27 -12.61 -25.77 -3.48
N ALA A 28 -11.49 -25.41 -2.85
CA ALA A 28 -10.16 -25.78 -3.30
C ALA A 28 -9.97 -27.28 -3.14
N SER A 29 -10.25 -28.06 -4.19
CA SER A 29 -9.71 -29.41 -4.33
C SER A 29 -8.41 -29.33 -5.13
N ALA A 30 -7.33 -29.78 -4.51
CA ALA A 30 -6.01 -29.91 -5.08
C ALA A 30 -6.00 -30.82 -6.32
N SER A 31 -5.56 -30.29 -7.47
CA SER A 31 -4.70 -30.96 -8.44
C SER A 31 -4.63 -30.11 -9.71
N ASP A 32 -3.49 -29.45 -9.96
CA ASP A 32 -2.75 -29.56 -11.22
C ASP A 32 -1.50 -28.68 -11.15
N ALA A 33 -0.39 -29.32 -10.74
CA ALA A 33 0.94 -28.74 -10.76
C ALA A 33 1.45 -28.65 -12.21
N GLY A 34 1.70 -27.44 -12.70
CA GLY A 34 2.30 -27.23 -14.02
C GLY A 34 2.35 -25.77 -14.48
N ALA A 35 3.31 -25.01 -13.95
CA ALA A 35 3.90 -23.78 -14.51
C ALA A 35 2.98 -22.84 -15.34
N SER A 36 2.31 -21.93 -14.64
CA SER A 36 2.00 -20.58 -15.13
C SER A 36 2.19 -19.59 -13.97
N GLY A 37 2.33 -18.29 -14.24
CA GLY A 37 2.53 -17.24 -13.23
C GLY A 37 1.33 -17.07 -12.29
N GLU A 38 1.10 -18.06 -11.44
CA GLU A 38 0.08 -18.06 -10.42
C GLU A 38 0.49 -17.09 -9.31
N THR A 39 -0.44 -16.22 -8.91
CA THR A 39 -0.24 -15.29 -7.82
C THR A 39 -1.14 -15.64 -6.66
N ILE A 40 -0.65 -15.52 -5.43
CA ILE A 40 -1.44 -15.71 -4.21
C ILE A 40 -1.79 -14.36 -3.58
N PRO A 41 -2.93 -14.26 -2.86
CA PRO A 41 -3.25 -13.08 -2.08
C PRO A 41 -2.25 -12.92 -0.93
N VAL A 42 -1.73 -11.70 -0.76
CA VAL A 42 -0.82 -11.34 0.33
C VAL A 42 -1.33 -10.08 1.00
N ILE A 43 -1.40 -10.09 2.33
CA ILE A 43 -1.68 -8.93 3.15
C ILE A 43 -0.40 -8.58 3.90
N VAL A 44 -0.01 -7.31 3.84
CA VAL A 44 1.12 -6.79 4.62
C VAL A 44 0.61 -5.75 5.61
N ALA A 45 0.95 -5.93 6.88
CA ALA A 45 0.83 -4.91 7.91
C ALA A 45 2.19 -4.23 8.09
N ALA A 46 2.21 -2.90 8.26
CA ALA A 46 3.43 -2.13 8.50
C ALA A 46 3.20 -1.12 9.62
N GLY A 47 4.21 -0.83 10.43
CA GLY A 47 4.13 0.21 11.47
C GLY A 47 5.42 0.51 12.21
N SER A 48 5.35 0.57 13.54
CA SER A 48 6.47 1.00 14.40
C SER A 48 7.72 0.15 14.19
N ASN A 49 8.91 0.74 14.38
CA ASN A 49 10.19 0.03 14.40
C ASN A 49 10.50 -0.81 13.15
N HIS A 50 10.10 -0.34 11.97
CA HIS A 50 10.19 -1.05 10.68
C HIS A 50 9.49 -2.41 10.67
N ALA A 51 8.62 -2.65 11.66
CA ALA A 51 7.92 -3.90 11.81
C ALA A 51 6.93 -4.07 10.66
N ARG A 52 7.02 -5.25 10.05
CA ARG A 52 6.19 -5.70 8.96
C ARG A 52 5.74 -7.12 9.26
N TRP A 53 4.48 -7.41 8.94
CA TRP A 53 3.93 -8.75 9.05
C TRP A 53 3.21 -9.11 7.77
N VAL A 54 3.31 -10.38 7.38
CA VAL A 54 2.65 -10.91 6.20
C VAL A 54 1.61 -11.95 6.58
N SER A 55 0.54 -12.01 5.80
CA SER A 55 -0.47 -13.05 5.83
C SER A 55 -0.79 -13.49 4.40
N ILE A 56 -0.84 -14.80 4.18
CA ILE A 56 -1.18 -15.42 2.87
C ILE A 56 -2.50 -16.21 2.90
N ASP A 57 -3.15 -16.26 4.05
CA ASP A 57 -4.38 -17.03 4.32
C ASP A 57 -5.58 -16.10 4.56
N GLY A 58 -5.55 -14.91 3.96
CA GLY A 58 -6.62 -13.92 4.09
C GLY A 58 -6.71 -13.28 5.48
N GLY A 59 -5.58 -13.19 6.20
CA GLY A 59 -5.46 -12.54 7.50
C GLY A 59 -5.63 -13.48 8.68
N GLY A 60 -5.64 -14.79 8.49
CA GLY A 60 -5.80 -15.78 9.56
C GLY A 60 -4.52 -15.96 10.38
N THR A 61 -3.38 -15.97 9.71
CA THR A 61 -2.04 -16.13 10.27
C THR A 61 -1.18 -14.92 9.91
N TRP A 62 -0.40 -14.43 10.87
CA TRP A 62 0.45 -13.26 10.70
C TRP A 62 1.88 -13.55 11.13
N CYS A 63 2.82 -13.37 10.21
CA CYS A 63 4.22 -13.70 10.40
C CYS A 63 5.09 -12.46 10.25
N SER A 64 5.96 -12.21 11.23
CA SER A 64 6.90 -11.09 11.18
C SER A 64 7.93 -11.30 10.07
N VAL A 65 8.18 -10.26 9.28
CA VAL A 65 9.15 -10.25 8.16
C VAL A 65 10.15 -9.10 8.32
N ARG A 66 10.42 -8.71 9.56
CA ARG A 66 11.34 -7.60 9.86
C ARG A 66 12.78 -7.95 9.47
N ASP A 67 13.41 -7.05 8.73
CA ASP A 67 14.86 -6.89 8.76
C ASP A 67 15.21 -6.06 10.00
N GLU A 68 16.07 -6.58 10.87
CA GLU A 68 16.41 -5.89 12.11
C GLU A 68 17.06 -4.52 11.85
N ALA A 69 16.41 -3.45 12.31
CA ALA A 69 17.07 -2.19 12.63
C ALA A 69 16.65 -1.76 14.05
N PRO A 70 17.58 -1.73 15.03
CA PRO A 70 17.24 -1.27 16.38
C PRO A 70 16.81 0.20 16.36
N GLY A 71 15.66 0.52 16.95
CA GLY A 71 15.12 1.88 17.06
C GLY A 71 13.89 1.97 17.96
N THR A 72 13.57 3.17 18.45
CA THR A 72 12.68 3.45 19.59
C THR A 72 11.19 3.56 19.22
N THR A 73 10.25 3.45 20.17
CA THR A 73 8.79 3.43 19.91
C THR A 73 8.09 4.80 19.76
N ASP A 74 8.80 5.91 19.53
CA ASP A 74 8.20 7.27 19.47
C ASP A 74 7.76 7.69 18.05
N TYR A 75 6.94 8.73 17.88
CA TYR A 75 6.57 9.30 16.58
C TYR A 75 7.75 9.92 15.82
N ASP A 76 8.81 10.28 16.54
CA ASP A 76 10.11 10.69 15.99
C ASP A 76 11.04 9.50 15.70
N ASN A 77 10.52 8.27 15.83
CA ASN A 77 11.23 7.07 15.44
C ASN A 77 11.56 7.13 13.94
N PRO A 78 12.86 7.14 13.57
CA PRO A 78 13.24 7.08 12.16
C PRO A 78 12.71 5.81 11.47
N ASN A 79 12.35 4.80 12.28
CA ASN A 79 11.90 3.51 11.82
C ASN A 79 10.37 3.36 11.74
N LEU A 80 9.59 4.39 12.03
CA LEU A 80 8.13 4.31 11.86
C LEU A 80 7.78 4.23 10.36
N LEU A 81 7.17 3.12 9.93
CA LEU A 81 6.49 3.03 8.64
C LEU A 81 5.12 3.70 8.75
N ARG A 82 4.97 4.83 8.05
CA ARG A 82 3.80 5.72 8.17
C ARG A 82 2.65 5.35 7.23
N ASN A 83 2.98 4.62 6.18
CA ASN A 83 2.03 4.16 5.17
C ASN A 83 2.45 2.79 4.64
N ILE A 84 1.53 2.12 3.97
CA ILE A 84 1.84 1.04 3.05
C ILE A 84 0.73 0.98 1.99
N THR A 85 1.10 0.77 0.73
CA THR A 85 0.16 0.59 -0.38
C THR A 85 0.55 -0.63 -1.21
N TYR A 86 -0.41 -1.17 -1.95
CA TYR A 86 -0.15 -2.13 -3.03
C TYR A 86 -0.71 -1.56 -4.34
N THR A 87 0.19 -1.10 -5.20
CA THR A 87 -0.16 -0.48 -6.48
C THR A 87 0.85 -0.90 -7.53
N ASN A 88 0.42 -1.00 -8.79
CA ASN A 88 1.30 -1.39 -9.90
C ASN A 88 2.13 -2.67 -9.63
N GLY A 89 1.51 -3.66 -8.97
CA GLY A 89 2.12 -4.94 -8.67
C GLY A 89 3.18 -4.94 -7.56
N ARG A 90 3.29 -3.87 -6.76
CA ARG A 90 4.29 -3.77 -5.68
C ARG A 90 3.68 -3.30 -4.37
N PHE A 91 4.19 -3.85 -3.28
CA PHE A 91 4.05 -3.27 -1.95
C PHE A 91 5.05 -2.13 -1.79
N VAL A 92 4.60 -0.97 -1.31
CA VAL A 92 5.46 0.21 -1.12
C VAL A 92 5.13 0.88 0.20
N THR A 93 6.15 1.26 0.96
CA THR A 93 6.01 1.90 2.28
C THR A 93 7.00 3.05 2.44
N GLY A 94 6.58 4.13 3.10
CA GLY A 94 7.42 5.25 3.47
C GLY A 94 7.68 5.33 4.97
N SER A 95 8.91 5.71 5.34
CA SER A 95 9.33 5.93 6.73
C SER A 95 9.50 7.42 7.06
N ALA A 96 10.26 7.74 8.11
CA ALA A 96 10.68 9.10 8.42
C ALA A 96 11.65 9.72 7.39
N ASN A 97 12.29 8.92 6.53
CA ASN A 97 13.29 9.43 5.59
C ASN A 97 13.53 8.58 4.33
N ALA A 98 12.86 7.44 4.18
CA ALA A 98 13.13 6.49 3.12
C ALA A 98 11.85 5.86 2.57
N ILE A 99 11.92 5.43 1.31
CA ILE A 99 10.87 4.66 0.65
C ILE A 99 11.39 3.25 0.40
N PHE A 100 10.60 2.25 0.75
CA PHE A 100 10.90 0.84 0.53
C PHE A 100 9.86 0.20 -0.39
N ALA A 101 10.31 -0.75 -1.21
CA ALA A 101 9.44 -1.50 -2.10
C ALA A 101 9.70 -3.01 -1.99
N SER A 102 8.65 -3.79 -2.28
CA SER A 102 8.68 -5.25 -2.30
C SER A 102 7.73 -5.79 -3.36
N GLU A 103 8.14 -6.86 -4.05
CA GLU A 103 7.29 -7.59 -5.00
C GLU A 103 6.45 -8.68 -4.29
N ASN A 104 6.98 -9.22 -3.20
CA ASN A 104 6.45 -10.41 -2.52
C ASN A 104 5.93 -10.12 -1.11
N GLY A 105 6.08 -8.90 -0.59
CA GLY A 105 5.60 -8.48 0.73
C GLY A 105 6.52 -8.84 1.89
N TYR A 106 7.53 -9.69 1.72
CA TYR A 106 8.46 -10.09 2.78
C TYR A 106 9.92 -9.70 2.55
N GLU A 107 10.37 -9.59 1.30
CA GLU A 107 11.69 -9.06 0.94
C GLU A 107 11.56 -7.61 0.47
N TRP A 108 12.31 -6.71 1.09
CA TRP A 108 12.18 -5.28 0.85
C TRP A 108 13.52 -4.64 0.54
N SER A 109 13.49 -3.65 -0.35
CA SER A 109 14.65 -2.84 -0.68
C SER A 109 14.37 -1.36 -0.46
N GLU A 110 15.35 -0.64 0.08
CA GLU A 110 15.34 0.83 0.09
C GLU A 110 15.49 1.32 -1.35
N THR A 111 14.59 2.19 -1.77
CA THR A 111 14.55 2.73 -3.13
C THR A 111 15.12 4.14 -3.23
N THR A 112 14.88 4.96 -2.21
CA THR A 112 15.35 6.34 -2.14
C THR A 112 15.28 6.86 -0.71
N ARG A 113 16.01 7.96 -0.46
CA ARG A 113 15.90 8.76 0.75
C ARG A 113 15.33 10.14 0.41
N SER A 114 14.22 10.49 1.06
CA SER A 114 13.49 11.74 0.84
C SER A 114 14.00 12.90 1.68
N GLY A 115 14.79 12.65 2.73
CA GLY A 115 15.25 13.66 3.68
C GLY A 115 14.15 14.24 4.59
N GLN A 116 12.91 13.80 4.43
CA GLN A 116 11.73 14.19 5.23
C GLN A 116 10.76 13.00 5.35
N TRP A 117 9.91 13.00 6.37
CA TRP A 117 8.97 11.91 6.58
C TRP A 117 7.95 11.81 5.44
N ILE A 118 7.65 10.57 5.03
CA ILE A 118 6.73 10.29 3.93
C ILE A 118 5.34 10.05 4.52
N ALA A 119 4.36 10.85 4.09
CA ALA A 119 2.97 10.66 4.50
C ALA A 119 2.35 9.50 3.73
N GLN A 120 2.44 9.55 2.41
CA GLN A 120 1.81 8.58 1.52
C GLN A 120 2.51 8.51 0.17
N ILE A 121 2.41 7.35 -0.47
CA ILE A 121 2.97 7.05 -1.79
C ILE A 121 1.86 6.39 -2.61
N GLU A 122 1.69 6.81 -3.86
CA GLU A 122 0.63 6.28 -4.73
C GLU A 122 1.12 6.22 -6.19
N PHE A 123 0.64 5.23 -6.95
CA PHE A 123 0.90 5.11 -8.38
C PHE A 123 -0.32 5.49 -9.22
N GLY A 124 -0.10 6.30 -10.24
CA GLY A 124 -1.14 6.73 -11.17
C GLY A 124 -0.56 7.45 -12.38
N ASN A 125 -1.22 7.36 -13.53
CA ASN A 125 -0.76 8.00 -14.77
C ASN A 125 0.71 7.74 -15.15
N GLY A 126 1.23 6.54 -14.81
CA GLY A 126 2.62 6.18 -15.08
C GLY A 126 3.65 6.77 -14.12
N TRP A 127 3.21 7.36 -13.01
CA TRP A 127 4.06 7.96 -11.98
C TRP A 127 3.76 7.37 -10.60
N TRP A 128 4.81 7.03 -9.89
CA TRP A 128 4.84 7.00 -8.45
C TRP A 128 4.98 8.43 -7.94
N VAL A 129 4.13 8.82 -7.01
CA VAL A 129 4.17 10.14 -6.36
C VAL A 129 4.22 9.90 -4.86
N ALA A 130 5.15 10.55 -4.19
CA ALA A 130 5.30 10.53 -2.75
C ALA A 130 5.18 11.96 -2.22
N THR A 131 4.45 12.15 -1.12
CA THR A 131 4.34 13.45 -0.45
C THR A 131 4.50 13.28 1.05
N GLY A 132 4.92 14.35 1.75
CA GLY A 132 4.99 14.31 3.20
C GLY A 132 5.39 15.62 3.87
N GLY A 133 6.33 15.51 4.81
CA GLY A 133 6.69 16.59 5.72
C GLY A 133 7.26 17.83 5.03
N PHE A 134 6.90 19.00 5.54
CA PHE A 134 7.47 20.29 5.15
C PHE A 134 7.42 20.58 3.64
N GLY A 135 6.34 20.21 2.96
CA GLY A 135 6.20 20.39 1.50
C GLY A 135 6.98 19.39 0.66
N MET A 136 7.57 18.34 1.26
CA MET A 136 8.26 17.29 0.52
C MET A 136 7.33 16.64 -0.51
N ALA A 137 7.80 16.61 -1.76
CA ALA A 137 7.17 15.89 -2.86
C ALA A 137 8.25 15.27 -3.76
N MET A 138 8.10 14.00 -4.09
CA MET A 138 8.99 13.28 -5.01
C MET A 138 8.16 12.46 -5.99
N ARG A 139 8.71 12.21 -7.18
CA ARG A 139 8.07 11.30 -8.16
C ARG A 139 9.07 10.39 -8.87
N SER A 140 8.58 9.25 -9.35
CA SER A 140 9.38 8.26 -10.06
C SER A 140 8.52 7.52 -11.09
N ARG A 141 9.12 6.98 -12.16
CA ARG A 141 8.41 6.08 -13.08
C ARG A 141 8.63 4.60 -12.76
N ASP A 142 9.69 4.28 -12.03
CA ASP A 142 10.25 2.93 -11.90
C ASP A 142 10.53 2.52 -10.45
N LEU A 143 10.17 3.38 -9.48
CA LEU A 143 10.53 3.27 -8.06
C LEU A 143 12.03 3.29 -7.75
N THR A 144 12.93 3.39 -8.72
CA THR A 144 14.38 3.35 -8.44
C THR A 144 15.04 4.71 -8.69
N THR A 145 14.53 5.47 -9.66
CA THR A 145 15.00 6.83 -9.95
C THR A 145 13.93 7.82 -9.53
N TRP A 146 14.25 8.67 -8.56
CA TRP A 146 13.32 9.66 -8.02
C TRP A 146 13.75 11.09 -8.37
N GLU A 147 12.79 11.89 -8.80
CA GLU A 147 12.89 13.33 -9.00
C GLU A 147 12.32 14.03 -7.76
N ASP A 148 13.12 14.91 -7.13
CA ASP A 148 12.61 15.85 -6.12
C ASP A 148 11.86 16.99 -6.83
N VAL A 149 10.56 17.08 -6.53
CA VAL A 149 9.64 18.07 -7.10
C VAL A 149 9.02 18.94 -5.99
N SER A 150 9.66 19.00 -4.82
CA SER A 150 9.16 19.75 -3.66
C SER A 150 8.97 21.24 -3.96
N ALA A 151 9.82 21.82 -4.82
CA ALA A 151 9.70 23.23 -5.25
C ALA A 151 8.44 23.52 -6.07
N GLU A 152 7.79 22.49 -6.62
CA GLU A 152 6.63 22.60 -7.51
C GLU A 152 5.31 22.38 -6.74
N LEU A 153 5.37 21.98 -5.47
CA LEU A 153 4.25 21.96 -4.54
C LEU A 153 4.26 23.28 -3.72
N PRO A 154 3.33 24.23 -3.94
CA PRO A 154 3.45 25.55 -3.36
C PRO A 154 3.36 25.57 -1.82
N GLY A 155 4.35 26.20 -1.17
CA GLY A 155 4.42 26.35 0.28
C GLY A 155 5.24 25.25 0.97
N ASN A 156 5.17 25.19 2.30
CA ASN A 156 5.91 24.20 3.11
C ASN A 156 4.98 23.42 4.05
N GLU A 157 3.67 23.51 3.85
CA GLU A 157 2.70 22.77 4.63
C GLU A 157 2.81 21.28 4.36
N ALA A 158 2.79 20.50 5.43
CA ALA A 158 2.90 19.05 5.35
C ALA A 158 1.69 18.46 4.61
N SER A 159 1.98 17.50 3.74
CA SER A 159 0.97 16.60 3.19
C SER A 159 0.67 15.50 4.21
N ARG A 160 -0.60 15.17 4.41
CA ARG A 160 -1.04 14.15 5.37
C ARG A 160 -1.48 12.86 4.70
N THR A 161 -2.02 12.96 3.50
CA THR A 161 -2.50 11.85 2.68
C THR A 161 -2.33 12.18 1.21
N LEU A 162 -2.24 11.14 0.39
CA LEU A 162 -2.23 11.21 -1.06
C LEU A 162 -3.15 10.11 -1.58
N ALA A 163 -4.05 10.45 -2.49
CA ALA A 163 -4.93 9.48 -3.14
C ALA A 163 -4.86 9.66 -4.65
N PHE A 164 -4.95 8.56 -5.39
CA PHE A 164 -5.11 8.58 -6.84
C PHE A 164 -6.47 7.98 -7.22
N GLY A 165 -7.13 8.62 -8.18
CA GLY A 165 -8.42 8.19 -8.68
C GLY A 165 -8.93 9.14 -9.74
N ALA A 166 -9.81 8.66 -10.62
CA ALA A 166 -10.34 9.44 -11.74
C ALA A 166 -9.24 10.17 -12.57
N GLY A 167 -8.06 9.54 -12.71
CA GLY A 167 -6.93 10.10 -13.46
C GLY A 167 -6.19 11.27 -12.79
N THR A 168 -6.37 11.51 -11.50
CA THR A 168 -5.67 12.59 -10.78
C THR A 168 -5.20 12.14 -9.40
N PHE A 169 -4.05 12.68 -8.98
CA PHE A 169 -3.57 12.66 -7.62
C PHE A 169 -4.22 13.80 -6.83
N VAL A 170 -4.62 13.55 -5.59
CA VAL A 170 -5.06 14.57 -4.64
C VAL A 170 -4.34 14.37 -3.32
N THR A 171 -3.70 15.43 -2.82
CA THR A 171 -3.06 15.47 -1.50
C THR A 171 -3.81 16.40 -0.57
N ALA A 172 -3.97 16.00 0.69
CA ALA A 172 -4.51 16.86 1.75
C ALA A 172 -3.36 17.47 2.56
N ARG A 173 -3.36 18.80 2.69
CA ARG A 173 -2.26 19.57 3.29
C ARG A 173 -2.72 20.37 4.50
N ASP A 174 -1.83 20.47 5.50
CA ASP A 174 -2.13 21.14 6.76
C ASP A 174 -2.50 22.62 6.55
N GLY A 175 -3.70 23.01 6.97
CA GLY A 175 -4.16 24.40 6.96
C GLY A 175 -4.43 25.00 5.58
N VAL A 176 -4.07 24.33 4.49
CA VAL A 176 -4.19 24.86 3.10
C VAL A 176 -5.02 23.99 2.17
N GLY A 177 -5.75 23.01 2.72
CA GLY A 177 -6.76 22.25 1.99
C GLY A 177 -6.19 21.19 1.05
N TRP A 178 -6.95 20.87 0.00
CA TRP A 178 -6.60 19.80 -0.94
C TRP A 178 -5.97 20.37 -2.20
N TRP A 179 -5.02 19.62 -2.76
CA TRP A 179 -4.30 20.00 -3.96
C TRP A 179 -4.30 18.82 -4.92
N SER A 180 -4.52 19.08 -6.21
CA SER A 180 -4.54 18.05 -7.25
C SER A 180 -3.39 18.18 -8.24
N SER A 181 -2.94 17.05 -8.76
CA SER A 181 -1.98 16.96 -9.85
C SER A 181 -2.31 15.80 -10.78
N ALA A 182 -1.93 15.89 -12.05
CA ALA A 182 -2.02 14.77 -12.98
C ALA A 182 -0.78 13.86 -12.89
N ASP A 183 0.37 14.38 -12.46
CA ASP A 183 1.68 13.72 -12.61
C ASP A 183 2.62 13.94 -11.40
N GLY A 184 2.12 14.54 -10.32
CA GLY A 184 2.86 14.81 -9.09
C GLY A 184 3.81 16.01 -9.14
N ARG A 185 3.88 16.75 -10.25
CA ARG A 185 4.76 17.93 -10.37
C ARG A 185 3.97 19.23 -10.41
N GLY A 186 2.91 19.33 -11.22
CA GLY A 186 2.06 20.52 -11.27
C GLY A 186 0.89 20.40 -10.30
N TRP A 187 0.87 21.19 -9.22
CA TRP A 187 -0.19 21.14 -8.21
C TRP A 187 -1.11 22.37 -8.28
N THR A 188 -2.42 22.13 -8.27
CA THR A 188 -3.44 23.19 -8.21
C THR A 188 -4.30 22.98 -6.98
N GLN A 189 -4.56 24.05 -6.21
CA GLN A 189 -5.44 23.98 -5.06
C GLN A 189 -6.88 23.72 -5.51
N LEU A 190 -7.57 22.83 -4.79
CA LEU A 190 -8.99 22.53 -5.02
C LEU A 190 -9.86 23.42 -4.11
N ASP A 191 -10.93 23.99 -4.69
CA ASP A 191 -11.91 24.79 -3.94
C ASP A 191 -12.68 23.95 -2.90
N ALA A 192 -12.90 22.67 -3.21
CA ALA A 192 -13.50 21.71 -2.29
C ALA A 192 -12.42 21.17 -1.34
N SER A 193 -12.31 21.75 -0.14
CA SER A 193 -11.43 21.29 0.94
C SER A 193 -12.27 20.78 2.11
N GLY A 194 -12.14 19.49 2.44
CA GLY A 194 -13.04 18.83 3.39
C GLY A 194 -12.39 18.27 4.66
N GLY A 195 -11.07 18.29 4.78
CA GLY A 195 -10.39 17.75 5.96
C GLY A 195 -8.90 17.46 5.78
N THR A 196 -8.29 16.92 6.82
CA THR A 196 -6.86 16.57 6.91
C THR A 196 -6.51 15.29 6.16
N GLU A 197 -7.51 14.53 5.70
CA GLU A 197 -7.32 13.28 4.96
C GLU A 197 -8.17 13.29 3.68
N VAL A 198 -7.63 12.72 2.61
CA VAL A 198 -8.33 12.51 1.35
C VAL A 198 -8.20 11.04 0.93
N VAL A 199 -9.31 10.44 0.53
CA VAL A 199 -9.35 9.10 -0.08
C VAL A 199 -10.23 9.14 -1.32
N PHE A 200 -9.92 8.29 -2.30
CA PHE A 200 -10.78 8.06 -3.45
C PHE A 200 -11.67 6.84 -3.17
N ASP A 201 -13.00 7.04 -3.15
CA ASP A 201 -13.97 5.98 -2.79
C ASP A 201 -14.46 5.15 -3.99
N GLY A 202 -13.78 5.26 -5.14
CA GLY A 202 -14.16 4.62 -6.40
C GLY A 202 -14.98 5.54 -7.32
N ALA A 203 -15.61 6.58 -6.77
CA ALA A 203 -16.36 7.56 -7.56
C ALA A 203 -15.83 8.98 -7.38
N ARG A 204 -15.40 9.35 -6.17
CA ARG A 204 -14.99 10.72 -5.84
C ARG A 204 -13.98 10.76 -4.71
N PHE A 205 -13.35 11.92 -4.55
CA PHE A 205 -12.52 12.22 -3.39
C PHE A 205 -13.39 12.62 -2.21
N VAL A 206 -13.12 12.03 -1.04
CA VAL A 206 -13.86 12.26 0.21
C VAL A 206 -12.91 12.39 1.39
N ALA A 207 -13.31 13.18 2.38
CA ALA A 207 -12.61 13.28 3.65
C ALA A 207 -13.04 12.10 4.53
N ARG A 208 -12.15 11.13 4.78
CA ARG A 208 -12.44 9.99 5.66
C ARG A 208 -11.31 9.75 6.66
N PRO A 209 -11.43 10.32 7.87
CA PRO A 209 -10.56 9.99 9.00
C PRO A 209 -10.56 8.49 9.29
N GLY A 210 -9.39 7.86 9.31
CA GLY A 210 -9.23 6.46 9.75
C GLY A 210 -9.76 5.42 8.75
N TYR A 211 -9.82 5.75 7.46
CA TYR A 211 -10.13 4.79 6.42
C TYR A 211 -8.93 3.88 6.15
N ASP A 212 -8.89 2.74 6.82
CA ASP A 212 -8.11 1.59 6.39
C ASP A 212 -9.00 0.74 5.49
N ARG A 213 -8.51 0.32 4.31
CA ARG A 213 -9.22 -0.62 3.41
C ARG A 213 -9.30 -2.01 4.07
N GLY A 214 -10.07 -2.14 5.15
CA GLY A 214 -10.17 -3.38 5.92
C GLY A 214 -10.98 -4.42 5.17
N HIS A 215 -10.32 -5.29 4.41
CA HIS A 215 -10.94 -6.44 3.74
C HIS A 215 -11.35 -7.55 4.74
N GLY A 216 -11.99 -7.19 5.85
CA GLY A 216 -12.29 -8.09 6.97
C GLY A 216 -11.15 -8.22 7.99
N VAL A 217 -10.09 -7.41 7.87
CA VAL A 217 -8.97 -7.33 8.82
C VAL A 217 -8.90 -5.92 9.39
N ARG A 218 -8.66 -5.79 10.70
CA ARG A 218 -8.46 -4.49 11.35
C ARG A 218 -7.44 -4.55 12.48
N LEU A 219 -6.94 -3.38 12.85
CA LEU A 219 -6.20 -3.18 14.09
C LEU A 219 -7.15 -2.86 15.23
N ARG A 220 -6.87 -3.45 16.40
CA ARG A 220 -7.47 -3.01 17.64
C ARG A 220 -6.39 -2.59 18.61
N GLY A 221 -6.39 -1.29 18.89
CA GLY A 221 -5.45 -0.69 19.83
C GLY A 221 -5.59 -1.22 21.25
N GLY A 222 -4.49 -1.16 21.98
CA GLY A 222 -4.41 -1.45 23.42
C GLY A 222 -3.32 -2.45 23.69
N TRP A 223 -2.21 -1.97 24.25
CA TRP A 223 -0.94 -2.71 24.31
C TRP A 223 -1.06 -4.04 25.08
N PRO A 224 -0.62 -5.17 24.51
CA PRO A 224 -0.08 -5.33 23.15
C PRO A 224 -1.16 -5.22 22.07
N ASP A 225 -0.85 -4.50 20.98
CA ASP A 225 -1.75 -4.35 19.85
C ASP A 225 -2.09 -5.70 19.22
N ARG A 226 -3.27 -5.77 18.61
CA ARG A 226 -3.76 -7.01 18.01
C ARG A 226 -4.41 -6.78 16.66
N ILE A 227 -4.23 -7.77 15.80
CA ILE A 227 -4.96 -7.87 14.55
C ILE A 227 -6.21 -8.70 14.82
N GLU A 228 -7.35 -8.17 14.39
CA GLU A 228 -8.62 -8.89 14.41
C GLU A 228 -9.09 -9.16 12.98
N ARG A 229 -9.75 -10.31 12.79
CA ARG A 229 -10.34 -10.73 11.51
C ARG A 229 -11.83 -11.05 11.68
N ALA A 230 -12.64 -10.70 10.69
CA ALA A 230 -14.01 -11.16 10.54
C ALA A 230 -14.08 -12.27 9.48
N GLU A 231 -14.91 -13.29 9.71
CA GLU A 231 -15.04 -14.45 8.79
C GLU A 231 -15.72 -14.10 7.47
N ASP A 232 -16.64 -13.12 7.48
CA ASP A 232 -17.24 -12.53 6.30
C ASP A 232 -17.12 -10.99 6.34
N ARG A 233 -17.17 -10.36 5.16
CA ARG A 233 -17.16 -8.88 5.06
C ARG A 233 -18.52 -8.27 5.46
N ASP A 234 -19.52 -9.10 5.75
CA ASP A 234 -20.94 -8.75 5.88
C ASP A 234 -21.44 -8.75 7.33
N GLY A 235 -20.54 -8.51 8.29
CA GLY A 235 -20.90 -8.19 9.68
C GLY A 235 -20.63 -9.29 10.70
N ALA A 236 -19.87 -10.34 10.34
CA ALA A 236 -19.33 -11.28 11.31
C ALA A 236 -18.53 -10.56 12.42
N ALA A 237 -18.57 -11.14 13.62
CA ALA A 237 -17.81 -10.63 14.74
C ALA A 237 -16.30 -10.76 14.47
N PHE A 238 -15.56 -9.71 14.82
CA PHE A 238 -14.10 -9.72 14.76
C PHE A 238 -13.52 -10.59 15.88
N THR A 239 -12.61 -11.50 15.52
CA THR A 239 -11.85 -12.33 16.44
C THR A 239 -10.37 -11.97 16.37
N THR A 240 -9.67 -12.04 17.50
CA THR A 240 -8.22 -11.82 17.55
C THR A 240 -7.49 -12.96 16.84
N VAL A 241 -6.68 -12.62 15.84
CA VAL A 241 -5.87 -13.58 15.06
C VAL A 241 -4.37 -13.44 15.31
N ALA A 242 -3.92 -12.27 15.78
CA ALA A 242 -2.53 -12.05 16.14
C ALA A 242 -2.40 -11.07 17.30
N MET A 243 -1.49 -11.37 18.22
CA MET A 243 -0.98 -10.44 19.23
C MET A 243 0.40 -9.99 18.77
N LEU A 244 0.64 -8.69 18.74
CA LEU A 244 1.85 -8.13 18.15
C LEU A 244 2.77 -7.56 19.22
N ASP A 245 4.07 -7.69 18.98
CA ASP A 245 5.14 -7.11 19.80
C ASP A 245 5.42 -5.65 19.43
N GLU A 246 4.85 -5.18 18.33
CA GLU A 246 4.96 -3.83 17.78
C GLU A 246 3.60 -3.35 17.25
N SER A 247 3.47 -2.05 17.03
CA SER A 247 2.23 -1.40 16.60
C SER A 247 2.22 -1.19 15.08
N PRO A 248 1.59 -2.09 14.29
CA PRO A 248 1.24 -1.76 12.91
C PRO A 248 0.34 -0.53 12.89
N THR A 249 0.42 0.26 11.83
CA THR A 249 -0.39 1.46 11.65
C THR A 249 -1.27 1.35 10.42
N ARG A 250 -0.90 0.52 9.44
CA ARG A 250 -1.56 0.39 8.14
C ARG A 250 -1.46 -1.03 7.57
N PHE A 251 -2.35 -1.33 6.64
CA PHE A 251 -2.34 -2.56 5.84
C PHE A 251 -2.33 -2.27 4.35
N ALA A 252 -1.66 -3.14 3.59
CA ALA A 252 -1.78 -3.23 2.15
C ALA A 252 -2.26 -4.63 1.76
N PHE A 253 -3.14 -4.68 0.77
CA PHE A 253 -3.74 -5.91 0.26
C PHE A 253 -3.35 -6.03 -1.21
N GLY A 254 -2.66 -7.12 -1.55
CA GLY A 254 -2.11 -7.32 -2.88
C GLY A 254 -1.98 -8.78 -3.23
N VAL A 255 -1.15 -9.05 -4.22
CA VAL A 255 -0.77 -10.40 -4.63
C VAL A 255 0.74 -10.50 -4.83
N ALA A 256 1.26 -11.71 -4.69
CA ALA A 256 2.65 -12.05 -4.96
C ALA A 256 2.74 -13.33 -5.81
N PRO A 257 3.82 -13.56 -6.56
CA PRO A 257 4.05 -14.84 -7.23
C PRO A 257 3.99 -16.01 -6.23
N ALA A 258 3.21 -17.05 -6.53
CA ALA A 258 3.08 -18.23 -5.67
C ALA A 258 4.44 -18.91 -5.42
N ALA A 259 5.32 -18.86 -6.42
CA ALA A 259 6.67 -19.43 -6.34
C ALA A 259 7.54 -18.78 -5.26
N ASP A 260 7.29 -17.52 -4.88
CA ASP A 260 8.03 -16.84 -3.81
C ASP A 260 7.66 -17.37 -2.41
N TYR A 261 6.52 -18.07 -2.31
CA TYR A 261 6.04 -18.71 -1.08
C TYR A 261 6.20 -20.24 -1.11
N GLU A 262 7.08 -20.76 -1.97
CA GLU A 262 7.57 -22.13 -1.87
C GLU A 262 8.47 -22.26 -0.62
N ARG A 263 8.26 -23.29 0.22
CA ARG A 263 9.00 -23.48 1.48
C ARG A 263 10.52 -23.43 1.29
N GLU A 264 11.01 -23.92 0.16
CA GLU A 264 12.44 -23.96 -0.16
C GLU A 264 13.04 -22.58 -0.48
N ARG A 265 12.22 -21.58 -0.82
CA ARG A 265 12.66 -20.21 -1.16
C ARG A 265 12.51 -19.23 -0.01
N LEU A 266 11.67 -19.54 0.95
CA LEU A 266 11.43 -18.70 2.12
C LEU A 266 12.54 -18.87 3.17
N PRO A 267 12.83 -17.82 3.95
CA PRO A 267 13.53 -17.98 5.22
C PRO A 267 12.80 -19.03 6.09
N ALA A 268 13.54 -19.97 6.68
CA ALA A 268 12.95 -21.11 7.39
C ALA A 268 11.93 -20.69 8.49
N ALA A 269 12.27 -19.67 9.26
CA ALA A 269 11.38 -19.14 10.31
C ALA A 269 10.07 -18.58 9.75
N LEU A 270 10.11 -17.98 8.55
CA LEU A 270 8.93 -17.45 7.88
C LEU A 270 8.06 -18.60 7.34
N ALA A 271 8.66 -19.59 6.68
CA ALA A 271 7.95 -20.78 6.21
C ALA A 271 7.27 -21.53 7.36
N ASP A 272 7.97 -21.75 8.47
CA ASP A 272 7.43 -22.41 9.65
C ASP A 272 6.26 -21.64 10.27
N CYS A 273 6.36 -20.31 10.33
CA CYS A 273 5.27 -19.48 10.84
C CYS A 273 4.04 -19.52 9.93
N LEU A 274 4.23 -19.51 8.61
CA LEU A 274 3.15 -19.56 7.62
C LEU A 274 2.53 -20.97 7.48
N GLY A 275 3.12 -21.99 8.13
CA GLY A 275 2.63 -23.36 8.08
C GLY A 275 2.85 -24.03 6.72
N LEU A 276 3.87 -23.60 5.98
CA LEU A 276 4.24 -24.12 4.65
C LEU A 276 5.20 -25.31 4.74
#